data_AF-A0AA37UW89-F1
#
_entry.id   AF-A0AA37UW89-F1
#
_cell.length_a   1.000
_cell.length_b   1.000
_cell.length_c   1.000
_cell.angle_alpha   90.00
_cell.angle_beta   90.00
_cell.angle_gamma   90.00
#
_symmetry.space_group_name_H-M   'P 1'
#
loop_
_entity.id
_entity.type
_entity.pdbx_description
1 polymer ?
#
loop_
_entity_poly.entity_id
_entity_poly.type
_entity_poly.pdbx_seq_one_letter_code
_entity_poly.pdbx_strand_id
1 'polypeptide(L)'
;MGSDTKITLLFAGLIFLLALVLGVWKYRGIATSDDHRAHPYVDIAHRAALLYSFATLLLAVFVELSAWPSWVNLTAAMVVVFFFVAAIASYIEHGARRDTVNQFEKPVRGTGLAMALLIVGEIGGFAAVFAGFIAGQLW
;
A
#
# COMPACT_ATOMS: atom_id res chain seq x y z
N MET A 1 -2.55 -7.89 -21.95
CA MET A 1 -2.64 -6.77 -21.00
C MET A 1 -3.95 -6.01 -21.14
N GLY A 2 -4.90 -6.39 -20.28
CA GLY A 2 -6.15 -5.67 -20.07
C GLY A 2 -5.92 -4.26 -19.52
N SER A 3 -6.93 -3.40 -19.59
CA SER A 3 -6.87 -2.04 -19.02
C SER A 3 -6.66 -2.08 -17.50
N ASP A 4 -7.25 -3.08 -16.84
CA ASP A 4 -7.13 -3.37 -15.41
C ASP A 4 -5.68 -3.65 -14.97
N THR A 5 -4.96 -4.49 -15.72
CA THR A 5 -3.53 -4.75 -15.46
C THR A 5 -2.70 -3.49 -15.64
N LYS A 6 -2.93 -2.72 -16.72
CA LYS A 6 -2.17 -1.49 -17.00
C LYS A 6 -2.34 -0.45 -15.89
N ILE A 7 -3.56 -0.28 -15.40
CA ILE A 7 -3.85 0.63 -14.29
C ILE A 7 -3.17 0.14 -13.01
N THR A 8 -3.27 -1.15 -12.69
CA THR A 8 -2.64 -1.72 -11.49
C THR A 8 -1.11 -1.58 -11.52
N LEU A 9 -0.48 -1.81 -12.68
CA LEU A 9 0.96 -1.59 -12.89
C LEU A 9 1.36 -0.12 -12.77
N LEU A 10 0.53 0.80 -13.27
CA LEU A 10 0.76 2.24 -13.10
C LEU A 10 0.82 2.59 -11.61
N PHE A 11 -0.12 2.09 -10.80
CA PHE A 11 -0.10 2.31 -9.35
C PHE A 11 1.12 1.67 -8.68
N ALA A 12 1.51 0.45 -9.07
CA ALA A 12 2.74 -0.17 -8.56
C ALA A 12 3.97 0.72 -8.79
N GLY A 13 4.08 1.29 -10.00
CA GLY A 13 5.16 2.22 -10.37
C GLY A 13 5.08 3.56 -9.63
N LEU A 14 3.89 4.13 -9.45
CA LEU A 14 3.71 5.38 -8.70
C LEU A 14 4.05 5.20 -7.22
N ILE A 15 3.63 4.10 -6.61
CA ILE A 15 3.98 3.77 -5.21
C ILE A 15 5.49 3.52 -5.10
N PHE A 16 6.12 2.88 -6.09
CA PHE A 16 7.57 2.70 -6.13
C PHE A 16 8.30 4.04 -6.16
N LEU A 17 7.88 4.94 -7.05
CA LEU A 17 8.46 6.28 -7.18
C LEU A 17 8.32 7.06 -5.86
N LEU A 18 7.15 6.99 -5.23
CA LEU A 18 6.93 7.57 -3.91
C LEU A 18 7.90 6.97 -2.88
N ALA A 19 8.10 5.66 -2.89
CA ALA A 19 9.05 4.99 -2.00
C ALA A 19 10.48 5.51 -2.18
N LEU A 20 10.93 5.74 -3.41
CA LEU A 20 12.25 6.34 -3.70
C LEU A 20 12.36 7.76 -3.14
N VAL A 21 11.34 8.59 -3.34
CA VAL A 21 11.29 9.97 -2.78
C VAL A 21 11.34 9.94 -1.25
N LEU A 22 10.58 9.04 -0.61
CA LEU A 22 10.64 8.84 0.84
C LEU A 22 12.02 8.35 1.31
N GLY A 23 12.73 7.59 0.46
CA GLY A 23 14.11 7.19 0.71
C GLY A 23 15.05 8.39 0.82
N VAL A 24 14.88 9.40 -0.03
CA VAL A 24 15.63 10.67 0.04
C VAL A 24 15.32 11.41 1.35
N TRP A 25 14.05 11.45 1.77
CA TRP A 25 13.66 12.07 3.03
C TRP A 25 14.26 11.33 4.24
N LYS A 26 14.22 10.00 4.23
CA LYS A 26 14.86 9.15 5.24
C LYS A 26 16.37 9.40 5.30
N TYR A 27 17.05 9.44 4.15
CA TYR A 27 18.49 9.73 4.08
C TYR A 27 18.81 11.10 4.69
N ARG A 28 18.06 12.15 4.32
CA ARG A 28 18.23 13.48 4.91
C ARG A 28 17.99 13.49 6.41
N GLY A 29 17.00 12.73 6.90
CA GLY A 29 16.74 12.59 8.33
C GLY A 29 17.92 11.97 9.08
N ILE A 30 18.50 10.89 8.54
CA ILE A 30 19.68 10.22 9.12
C ILE A 30 20.90 11.15 9.08
N ALA A 31 21.12 11.87 7.99
CA ALA A 31 22.30 12.72 7.81
C ALA A 31 22.29 14.00 8.65
N THR A 32 21.14 14.43 9.18
CA THR A 32 20.98 15.68 9.93
C THR A 32 20.65 15.49 11.41
N SER A 33 20.33 14.27 11.86
CA SER A 33 20.04 13.97 13.26
C SER A 33 21.32 13.62 14.03
N ASP A 34 21.45 14.10 15.26
CA ASP A 34 22.59 13.78 16.14
C ASP A 34 22.75 12.26 16.39
N ASP A 35 21.61 11.55 16.53
CA ASP A 35 21.59 10.09 16.70
C ASP A 35 21.74 9.29 15.40
N HIS A 36 21.88 9.96 14.24
CA HIS A 36 21.94 9.34 12.92
C HIS A 36 20.75 8.40 12.62
N ARG A 37 19.55 8.76 13.09
CA ARG A 37 18.31 7.99 12.88
C ARG A 37 17.20 8.89 12.35
N ALA A 38 16.55 8.44 11.28
CA ALA A 38 15.31 9.04 10.82
C ALA A 38 14.18 8.79 11.83
N HIS A 39 13.19 9.70 11.85
CA HIS A 39 11.99 9.54 12.66
C HIS A 39 11.30 8.19 12.35
N PRO A 40 10.80 7.43 13.34
CA PRO A 40 10.26 6.09 13.13
C PRO A 40 9.21 6.01 12.00
N TYR A 41 8.30 6.99 11.92
CA TYR A 41 7.28 7.03 10.88
C TYR A 41 7.81 7.32 9.46
N VAL A 42 8.92 8.04 9.32
CA VAL A 42 9.59 8.24 8.01
C VAL A 42 10.20 6.93 7.52
N ASP A 43 10.78 6.17 8.45
CA ASP A 43 11.35 4.86 8.18
C ASP A 43 10.27 3.80 7.88
N ILE A 44 9.15 3.82 8.61
CA ILE A 44 7.97 3.00 8.32
C ILE A 44 7.35 3.37 6.98
N ALA A 45 7.15 4.67 6.68
CA ALA A 45 6.56 5.12 5.42
C ALA A 45 7.37 4.63 4.21
N HIS A 46 8.71 4.78 4.26
CA HIS A 46 9.58 4.33 3.17
C HIS A 46 9.52 2.80 2.98
N ARG A 47 9.65 2.01 4.05
CA ARG A 47 9.60 0.54 3.96
C ARG A 47 8.23 0.04 3.49
N ALA A 48 7.15 0.62 4.04
CA ALA A 48 5.80 0.28 3.67
C ALA A 48 5.55 0.58 2.18
N ALA A 49 5.96 1.76 1.71
CA ALA A 49 5.83 2.12 0.30
C ALA A 49 6.59 1.15 -0.64
N LEU A 50 7.80 0.73 -0.27
CA LEU A 50 8.53 -0.29 -1.04
C LEU A 50 7.75 -1.60 -1.09
N LEU A 51 7.37 -2.16 0.07
CA LEU A 51 6.65 -3.42 0.16
C LEU A 51 5.30 -3.38 -0.57
N TYR A 52 4.55 -2.30 -0.41
CA TYR A 52 3.24 -2.12 -1.04
C TYR A 52 3.36 -1.98 -2.56
N SER A 53 4.42 -1.36 -3.08
CA SER A 53 4.68 -1.37 -4.53
C SER A 53 4.84 -2.79 -5.08
N PHE A 54 5.64 -3.64 -4.43
CA PHE A 54 5.80 -5.03 -4.84
C PHE A 54 4.51 -5.85 -4.66
N ALA A 55 3.74 -5.58 -3.61
CA ALA A 55 2.43 -6.19 -3.42
C ALA A 55 1.43 -5.76 -4.52
N THR A 56 1.44 -4.49 -4.94
CA THR A 56 0.63 -4.02 -6.08
C THR A 56 1.08 -4.65 -7.39
N LEU A 57 2.39 -4.86 -7.59
CA LEU A 57 2.90 -5.62 -8.73
C LEU A 57 2.40 -7.08 -8.71
N LEU A 58 2.40 -7.74 -7.54
CA LEU A 58 1.83 -9.08 -7.38
C LEU A 58 0.34 -9.11 -7.72
N LEU A 59 -0.44 -8.12 -7.26
CA LEU A 59 -1.85 -7.98 -7.65
C LEU A 59 -2.00 -7.85 -9.16
N ALA A 60 -1.16 -7.05 -9.83
CA ALA A 60 -1.22 -6.89 -11.28
C ALA A 60 -0.99 -8.22 -12.03
N VAL A 61 -0.10 -9.08 -11.53
CA VAL A 61 0.12 -10.42 -12.11
C VAL A 61 -1.13 -11.29 -11.96
N PHE A 62 -1.74 -11.31 -10.78
CA PHE A 62 -2.97 -12.08 -10.59
C PHE A 62 -4.15 -11.53 -11.39
N VAL A 63 -4.26 -10.21 -11.54
CA VAL A 63 -5.25 -9.54 -12.39
C VAL A 63 -5.08 -9.94 -13.85
N GLU A 64 -3.86 -9.92 -14.39
CA GLU A 64 -3.59 -10.31 -15.78
C GLU A 64 -3.94 -11.77 -16.07
N LEU A 65 -3.77 -12.65 -15.08
CA LEU A 65 -3.99 -14.09 -15.20
C LEU A 65 -5.39 -14.54 -14.72
N SER A 66 -6.24 -13.61 -14.29
CA SER A 66 -7.55 -13.88 -13.73
C SER A 66 -8.60 -14.12 -14.82
N ALA A 67 -9.52 -15.06 -14.58
CA ALA A 67 -10.68 -15.32 -15.44
C ALA A 67 -11.84 -14.33 -15.24
N TRP A 68 -11.81 -13.48 -14.21
CA TRP A 68 -12.89 -12.53 -13.96
C TRP A 68 -12.96 -11.43 -15.03
N PRO A 69 -14.14 -10.80 -15.22
CA PRO A 69 -14.25 -9.58 -16.01
C PRO A 69 -13.32 -8.47 -15.48
N SER A 70 -12.73 -7.68 -16.38
CA SER A 70 -11.79 -6.62 -16.03
C SER A 70 -12.29 -5.64 -14.96
N TRP A 71 -13.59 -5.35 -14.91
CA TRP A 71 -14.14 -4.43 -13.91
C TRP A 71 -14.08 -5.04 -12.49
N VAL A 72 -14.28 -6.35 -12.34
CA VAL A 72 -14.19 -7.04 -11.04
C VAL A 72 -12.75 -7.04 -10.55
N ASN A 73 -11.81 -7.44 -11.41
CA ASN A 73 -10.38 -7.42 -11.11
C ASN A 73 -9.91 -6.02 -10.74
N LEU A 74 -10.30 -5.01 -11.54
CA LEU A 74 -9.92 -3.63 -11.31
C LEU A 74 -10.48 -3.12 -9.98
N THR A 75 -11.77 -3.31 -9.69
CA THR A 75 -12.34 -2.85 -8.41
C THR A 75 -11.67 -3.52 -7.22
N ALA A 76 -11.47 -4.85 -7.27
CA ALA A 76 -10.83 -5.58 -6.18
C ALA A 76 -9.38 -5.12 -5.96
N ALA A 77 -8.58 -4.99 -7.01
CA ALA A 77 -7.21 -4.48 -6.93
C ALA A 77 -7.16 -3.02 -6.42
N MET A 78 -8.05 -2.16 -6.92
CA MET A 78 -8.09 -0.74 -6.53
C MET A 78 -8.49 -0.52 -5.07
N VAL A 79 -9.34 -1.38 -4.50
CA VAL A 79 -9.64 -1.34 -3.06
C VAL A 79 -8.39 -1.59 -2.23
N VAL A 80 -7.59 -2.61 -2.57
CA VAL A 80 -6.33 -2.90 -1.87
C VAL A 80 -5.32 -1.76 -2.03
N VAL A 81 -5.14 -1.28 -3.27
CA VAL A 81 -4.24 -0.16 -3.58
C VAL A 81 -4.64 1.11 -2.82
N PHE A 82 -5.94 1.39 -2.71
CA PHE A 82 -6.44 2.53 -1.95
C PHE A 82 -6.01 2.46 -0.48
N PHE A 83 -6.17 1.31 0.17
CA PHE A 83 -5.75 1.15 1.56
C PHE A 83 -4.23 1.23 1.75
N PHE A 84 -3.44 0.69 0.82
CA PHE A 84 -1.99 0.85 0.83
C PHE A 84 -1.59 2.33 0.76
N VAL A 85 -2.15 3.09 -0.18
CA VAL A 85 -1.85 4.53 -0.33
C VAL A 85 -2.32 5.32 0.88
N ALA A 86 -3.50 5.02 1.43
CA ALA A 86 -4.01 5.66 2.64
C ALA A 86 -3.11 5.41 3.85
N ALA A 87 -2.62 4.18 4.02
CA ALA A 87 -1.67 3.84 5.08
C ALA A 87 -0.34 4.59 4.92
N ILE A 88 0.23 4.61 3.71
CA ILE A 88 1.46 5.38 3.43
C ILE A 88 1.24 6.87 3.74
N ALA A 89 0.13 7.46 3.30
CA ALA A 89 -0.18 8.86 3.56
C ALA A 89 -0.27 9.17 5.05
N SER A 90 -0.92 8.30 5.84
CA SER A 90 -0.93 8.42 7.31
C SER A 90 0.48 8.39 7.88
N TYR A 91 1.34 7.47 7.44
CA TYR A 91 2.72 7.41 7.93
C TYR A 91 3.54 8.65 7.56
N ILE A 92 3.32 9.21 6.37
CA ILE A 92 3.94 10.47 5.94
C ILE A 92 3.48 11.63 6.85
N GLU A 93 2.18 11.72 7.14
CA GLU A 93 1.62 12.77 8.01
C GLU A 93 2.23 12.72 9.42
N HIS A 94 2.26 11.53 10.03
CA HIS A 94 2.88 11.35 11.35
C HIS A 94 4.41 11.56 11.32
N GLY A 95 5.07 11.19 10.22
CA GLY A 95 6.49 11.46 10.01
C GLY A 95 6.82 12.94 9.90
N ALA A 96 5.93 13.71 9.25
CA ALA A 96 6.08 15.16 9.06
C ALA A 96 5.74 15.93 10.33
N ARG A 97 4.67 15.54 11.03
CA ARG A 97 4.25 16.16 12.30
C ARG A 97 5.13 15.78 13.48
N ARG A 98 5.82 14.62 13.41
CA ARG A 98 6.58 14.04 14.53
C ARG A 98 5.74 13.99 15.81
N ASP A 99 4.44 13.75 15.65
CA ASP A 99 3.43 13.88 16.70
C ASP A 99 3.35 12.64 17.59
N THR A 100 3.67 11.47 17.05
CA THR A 100 3.62 10.20 17.78
C THR A 100 4.72 9.25 17.32
N VAL A 101 5.07 8.31 18.20
CA VAL A 101 5.83 7.10 17.85
C VAL A 101 4.96 5.85 17.82
N ASN A 102 3.70 5.96 18.29
CA ASN A 102 2.69 4.91 18.27
C ASN A 102 1.27 5.51 18.15
N GLN A 103 0.72 5.51 16.93
CA GLN A 103 -0.63 6.00 16.61
C GLN A 103 -1.75 5.28 17.39
N PHE A 104 -1.49 4.07 17.91
CA PHE A 104 -2.44 3.29 18.69
C PHE A 104 -2.34 3.52 20.20
N GLU A 105 -1.35 4.29 20.66
CA GLU A 105 -1.21 4.63 22.09
C GLU A 105 -2.30 5.62 22.53
N LYS A 106 -2.72 6.51 21.62
CA LYS A 106 -3.86 7.43 21.81
C LYS A 106 -4.76 7.43 20.57
N PRO A 107 -5.58 6.38 20.37
CA PRO A 107 -6.39 6.25 19.18
C PRO A 107 -7.43 7.37 19.12
N VAL A 108 -7.45 8.10 18.01
CA VAL A 108 -8.50 9.09 17.73
C VAL A 108 -9.83 8.38 17.43
N ARG A 109 -10.96 9.08 17.62
CA ARG A 109 -12.28 8.51 17.31
C ARG A 109 -12.34 8.09 15.85
N GLY A 110 -12.70 6.83 15.59
CA GLY A 110 -12.82 6.27 14.24
C GLY A 110 -11.68 5.31 13.81
N THR A 111 -10.56 5.27 14.55
CA THR A 111 -9.43 4.36 14.22
C THR A 111 -9.86 2.89 14.15
N GLY A 112 -10.73 2.43 15.04
CA GLY A 112 -11.23 1.04 15.02
C GLY A 112 -12.05 0.69 13.76
N LEU A 113 -12.92 1.62 13.32
CA LEU A 113 -13.69 1.44 12.09
C LEU A 113 -12.78 1.45 10.86
N ALA A 114 -11.82 2.37 10.82
CA ALA A 114 -10.85 2.44 9.73
C ALA A 114 -10.02 1.14 9.62
N MET A 115 -9.56 0.58 10.75
CA MET A 115 -8.86 -0.70 10.76
C MET A 115 -9.75 -1.85 10.30
N ALA A 116 -11.02 -1.90 10.72
CA ALA A 116 -11.94 -2.93 10.26
C ALA A 116 -12.18 -2.86 8.73
N LEU A 117 -12.38 -1.65 8.20
CA LEU A 117 -12.54 -1.44 6.75
C LEU A 117 -11.27 -1.82 5.98
N LEU A 118 -10.09 -1.48 6.52
CA LEU A 118 -8.80 -1.86 5.92
C LEU A 118 -8.64 -3.38 5.88
N ILE A 119 -8.88 -4.07 7.00
CA ILE A 119 -8.77 -5.53 7.08
C ILE A 119 -9.70 -6.21 6.06
N VAL A 120 -10.98 -5.80 6.04
CA VAL A 120 -11.98 -6.37 5.12
C VAL A 120 -11.63 -6.05 3.67
N GLY A 121 -11.17 -4.83 3.39
CA GLY A 121 -10.82 -4.38 2.05
C GLY A 121 -9.58 -5.08 1.49
N GLU A 122 -8.51 -5.19 2.27
CA GLU A 122 -7.27 -5.83 1.83
C GLU A 122 -7.44 -7.34 1.66
N ILE A 123 -8.00 -8.03 2.67
CA ILE A 123 -8.23 -9.48 2.60
C ILE A 123 -9.26 -9.80 1.53
N GLY A 124 -10.38 -9.08 1.50
CA GLY A 124 -11.46 -9.31 0.54
C GLY A 124 -11.04 -9.01 -0.89
N GLY A 125 -10.36 -7.88 -1.12
CA GLY A 125 -9.85 -7.50 -2.44
C GLY A 125 -8.83 -8.48 -2.98
N PHE A 126 -7.87 -8.91 -2.15
CA PHE A 126 -6.89 -9.93 -2.54
C PHE A 126 -7.56 -11.28 -2.80
N ALA A 127 -8.46 -11.74 -1.93
CA ALA A 127 -9.14 -13.02 -2.08
C ALA A 127 -9.95 -13.08 -3.38
N ALA A 128 -10.61 -11.99 -3.78
CA ALA A 128 -11.36 -11.93 -5.04
C ALA A 128 -10.43 -12.08 -6.26
N VAL A 129 -9.31 -11.35 -6.29
CA VAL A 129 -8.32 -11.42 -7.38
C VAL A 129 -7.67 -12.82 -7.42
N PHE A 130 -7.32 -13.38 -6.27
CA PHE A 130 -6.71 -14.70 -6.16
C PHE A 130 -7.66 -15.83 -6.58
N ALA A 131 -8.94 -15.74 -6.21
CA ALA A 131 -9.95 -16.68 -6.68
C ALA A 131 -10.09 -16.65 -8.20
N GLY A 132 -9.94 -15.46 -8.81
CA GLY A 132 -9.96 -15.29 -10.27
C GLY A 132 -8.81 -15.95 -10.98
N PHE A 133 -7.62 -15.83 -10.40
CA PHE A 133 -6.44 -16.55 -10.86
C PHE A 133 -6.65 -18.07 -10.78
N ILE A 134 -7.13 -18.59 -9.65
CA ILE A 134 -7.41 -20.03 -9.50
C ILE A 134 -8.41 -20.48 -10.57
N ALA A 135 -9.51 -19.75 -10.74
CA ALA A 135 -10.53 -20.09 -11.73
C ALA A 135 -10.04 -19.99 -13.19
N GLY A 136 -9.03 -19.16 -13.48
CA GLY A 136 -8.49 -19.01 -14.83
C GLY A 136 -7.36 -19.95 -15.18
N GLN A 137 -6.63 -20.47 -14.19
CA GLN A 137 -5.41 -21.25 -14.42
C GLN A 137 -5.49 -22.70 -13.92
N LEU A 138 -6.35 -22.98 -12.93
CA LEU A 138 -6.38 -24.27 -12.22
C LEU A 138 -7.74 -24.97 -12.30
N TRP A 139 -8.73 -24.36 -12.97
CA TRP A 139 -10.06 -24.91 -13.19
C TRP A 139 -10.40 -24.87 -14.68
#